data_AF-A0A3S9ESW5-F1
#
_entry.id   AF-A0A3S9ESW5-F1
#
_cell.length_a   1.000
_cell.length_b   1.000
_cell.length_c   1.000
_cell.angle_alpha   90.00
_cell.angle_beta   90.00
_cell.angle_gamma   90.00
#
_symmetry.space_group_name_H-M   'P 1'
#
loop_
_entity.id
_entity.type
_entity.pdbx_description
1 polymer ?
#
loop_
_entity_poly.entity_id
_entity_poly.type
_entity_poly.pdbx_seq_one_letter_code
_entity_poly.pdbx_strand_id
1 'polypeptide(L)'
;MKLAARTVIITGAAGGIGRALVDILAADGDTVVAVDLPGSGVVELARDLGSPHVGLECDVSREKDMLSLFGQVEARFAQIDVLINNAAVGPTMDRIIDTAVDTFRRGVTVNLIGPFVMAREAARRMRPGGAIVNVASMAGVVGNPRRNAYAASKAGVISLTKSLACEWAMRGIRVTAVAPGSVRTPMVTELARAGKMDLAAIRRRVPMGRLARPDEIARVVRFLSSTQARYITGSVLAVDGGWMSFNQPGDAHPPVDSALQAELSCPAECTDARIVLVTGGAKSIGAAVARRFAANGDTVVIADKDGTAAAELATSLPGKHLAKSLDVAVESDVVSMFEELRRRFGYIDVLVNSADTADRIVPAIEQLSKQLEHVLDVNLTGAFTCAREAIKAMRPGGVILNLGSIDSFLPFAPRHAYGASKAGMDMLTRCMAAELGPVGIRTATVAPGHIRTPALAQLAKAGRIDLAAIGRRIPMGRMGRPEDVADASFFLASSDASYINGSILYVDGGWTSFGDAGNASELYDECFAEAAG
;
A
#
# COMPACT_ATOMS: atom_id res chain seq x y z
N MET A 1 -43.44 11.90 2.82
CA MET A 1 -42.52 12.89 2.23
C MET A 1 -41.54 12.15 1.33
N LYS A 2 -41.35 12.61 0.08
CA LYS A 2 -40.28 12.10 -0.80
C LYS A 2 -38.95 12.57 -0.20
N LEU A 3 -38.01 11.67 0.10
CA LEU A 3 -36.67 12.09 0.53
C LEU A 3 -36.08 13.02 -0.53
N ALA A 4 -35.35 14.05 -0.11
CA ALA A 4 -34.59 14.89 -1.04
C ALA A 4 -33.57 14.03 -1.81
N ALA A 5 -33.37 14.34 -3.10
CA ALA A 5 -32.37 13.67 -3.92
C ALA A 5 -30.97 13.88 -3.33
N ARG A 6 -30.16 12.82 -3.28
CA ARG A 6 -28.79 12.90 -2.77
C ARG A 6 -27.88 13.49 -3.84
N THR A 7 -26.91 14.30 -3.45
CA THR A 7 -25.85 14.77 -4.37
C THR A 7 -24.68 13.79 -4.36
N VAL A 8 -24.35 13.22 -5.52
CA VAL A 8 -23.32 12.19 -5.66
C VAL A 8 -22.22 12.63 -6.63
N ILE A 9 -20.98 12.71 -6.14
CA ILE A 9 -19.80 13.02 -6.95
C ILE A 9 -19.15 11.72 -7.41
N ILE A 10 -18.88 11.59 -8.71
CA ILE A 10 -18.27 10.40 -9.31
C ILE A 10 -17.05 10.81 -10.12
N THR A 11 -15.85 10.36 -9.74
CA THR A 11 -14.63 10.62 -10.53
C THR A 11 -14.40 9.55 -11.59
N GLY A 12 -13.83 9.90 -12.75
CA GLY A 12 -13.67 8.99 -13.89
C GLY A 12 -15.02 8.58 -14.50
N ALA A 13 -15.98 9.51 -14.50
CA ALA A 13 -17.38 9.27 -14.80
C ALA A 13 -17.69 9.00 -16.29
N ALA A 14 -16.82 9.39 -17.23
CA ALA A 14 -17.11 9.32 -18.65
C ALA A 14 -16.96 7.91 -19.24
N GLY A 15 -16.27 7.00 -18.54
CA GLY A 15 -15.93 5.67 -19.08
C GLY A 15 -16.14 4.50 -18.12
N GLY A 16 -16.25 3.29 -18.69
CA GLY A 16 -16.20 2.02 -17.96
C GLY A 16 -17.16 1.96 -16.76
N ILE A 17 -16.60 1.70 -15.57
CA ILE A 17 -17.36 1.61 -14.31
C ILE A 17 -18.01 2.97 -13.96
N GLY A 18 -17.30 4.08 -14.18
CA GLY A 18 -17.80 5.42 -13.91
C GLY A 18 -19.06 5.73 -14.70
N ARG A 19 -19.10 5.39 -15.99
CA ARG A 19 -20.30 5.58 -16.81
C ARG A 19 -21.48 4.77 -16.29
N ALA A 20 -21.26 3.51 -15.93
CA ALA A 20 -22.31 2.67 -15.36
C ALA A 20 -22.81 3.17 -13.99
N LEU A 21 -21.94 3.81 -13.19
CA LEU A 21 -22.31 4.47 -11.94
C LEU A 21 -23.20 5.69 -12.19
N VAL A 22 -22.85 6.53 -13.17
CA VAL A 22 -23.67 7.67 -13.58
C VAL A 22 -25.08 7.20 -13.97
N ASP A 23 -25.17 6.21 -14.86
CA ASP A 23 -26.45 5.72 -15.38
C ASP A 23 -27.34 5.17 -14.25
N ILE A 24 -26.80 4.36 -13.34
CA ILE A 24 -27.61 3.72 -12.28
C ILE A 24 -28.03 4.70 -11.18
N LEU A 25 -27.16 5.63 -10.78
CA LEU A 25 -27.45 6.57 -9.69
C LEU A 25 -28.40 7.67 -10.16
N ALA A 26 -28.25 8.15 -11.41
CA ALA A 26 -29.23 9.05 -12.00
C ALA A 26 -30.61 8.39 -12.10
N ALA A 27 -30.68 7.11 -12.49
CA ALA A 27 -31.94 6.36 -12.54
C ALA A 27 -32.60 6.13 -11.16
N ASP A 28 -31.81 6.10 -10.07
CA ASP A 28 -32.33 6.06 -8.70
C ASP A 28 -32.89 7.42 -8.22
N GLY A 29 -32.71 8.48 -9.00
CA GLY A 29 -33.11 9.84 -8.65
C GLY A 29 -32.07 10.61 -7.84
N ASP A 30 -30.81 10.13 -7.77
CA ASP A 30 -29.71 10.91 -7.21
C ASP A 30 -29.27 12.02 -8.18
N THR A 31 -28.87 13.17 -7.65
CA THR A 31 -28.26 14.25 -8.42
C THR A 31 -26.78 13.94 -8.64
N VAL A 32 -26.44 13.51 -9.85
CA VAL A 32 -25.06 13.16 -10.23
C VAL A 32 -24.23 14.39 -10.62
N VAL A 33 -23.08 14.53 -9.97
CA VAL A 33 -21.94 15.37 -10.40
C VAL A 33 -20.90 14.44 -11.05
N ALA A 34 -20.92 14.36 -12.37
CA ALA A 34 -20.01 13.56 -13.17
C ALA A 34 -18.68 14.30 -13.33
N VAL A 35 -17.58 13.69 -12.90
CA VAL A 35 -16.25 14.29 -12.92
C VAL A 35 -15.29 13.42 -13.70
N ASP A 36 -14.56 14.00 -14.65
CA ASP A 36 -13.54 13.29 -15.41
C ASP A 36 -12.53 14.29 -16.01
N LEU A 37 -11.50 13.79 -16.69
CA LEU A 37 -10.44 14.61 -17.28
C LEU A 37 -10.99 15.61 -18.32
N PRO A 38 -10.29 16.74 -18.54
CA PRO A 38 -10.62 17.64 -19.64
C PRO A 38 -10.67 16.91 -20.99
N GLY A 39 -11.69 17.18 -21.80
CA GLY A 39 -11.88 16.56 -23.11
C GLY A 39 -12.36 15.10 -23.09
N SER A 40 -12.72 14.56 -21.91
CA SER A 40 -13.27 13.19 -21.77
C SER A 40 -14.71 13.02 -22.29
N GLY A 41 -15.41 14.12 -22.56
CA GLY A 41 -16.85 14.11 -22.89
C GLY A 41 -17.78 14.16 -21.67
N VAL A 42 -17.25 14.42 -20.46
CA VAL A 42 -18.04 14.38 -19.22
C VAL A 42 -19.10 15.49 -19.14
N VAL A 43 -18.85 16.64 -19.77
CA VAL A 43 -19.78 17.78 -19.82
C VAL A 43 -20.98 17.43 -20.70
N GLU A 44 -20.73 16.84 -21.87
CA GLU A 44 -21.75 16.35 -22.79
C GLU A 44 -22.56 15.23 -22.15
N LEU A 45 -21.91 14.29 -21.48
CA LEU A 45 -22.57 13.22 -20.74
C LEU A 45 -23.60 13.78 -19.76
N ALA A 46 -23.22 14.74 -18.92
CA ALA A 46 -24.14 15.30 -17.94
C ALA A 46 -25.24 16.16 -18.56
N ARG A 47 -24.93 16.88 -19.65
CA ARG A 47 -25.93 17.63 -20.41
C ARG A 47 -27.01 16.71 -20.98
N ASP A 48 -26.62 15.56 -21.50
CA ASP A 48 -27.54 14.59 -22.10
C ASP A 48 -28.42 13.88 -21.04
N LEU A 49 -27.96 13.80 -19.77
CA LEU A 49 -28.79 13.37 -18.64
C LEU A 49 -29.83 14.44 -18.25
N GLY A 50 -29.56 15.72 -18.54
CA GLY A 50 -30.42 16.84 -18.20
C GLY A 50 -30.29 17.33 -16.75
N SER A 51 -31.04 18.39 -16.42
CA SER A 51 -31.08 18.94 -15.06
C SER A 51 -31.65 17.90 -14.08
N PRO A 52 -31.09 17.76 -12.86
CA PRO A 52 -30.10 18.62 -12.19
C PRO A 52 -28.64 18.14 -12.30
N HIS A 53 -28.32 17.23 -13.23
CA HIS A 53 -26.98 16.66 -13.36
C HIS A 53 -25.96 17.68 -13.87
N VAL A 54 -24.70 17.55 -13.43
CA VAL A 54 -23.61 18.46 -13.83
C VAL A 54 -22.36 17.67 -14.17
N GLY A 55 -21.72 18.04 -15.28
CA GLY A 55 -20.43 17.49 -15.72
C GLY A 55 -19.34 18.51 -15.44
N LEU A 56 -18.27 18.10 -14.77
CA LEU A 56 -17.15 18.97 -14.40
C LEU A 56 -15.83 18.31 -14.81
N GLU A 57 -14.97 19.09 -15.46
CA GLU A 57 -13.63 18.64 -15.82
C GLU A 57 -12.69 18.80 -14.61
N CYS A 58 -11.94 17.76 -14.27
CA CYS A 58 -10.98 17.77 -13.18
C CYS A 58 -9.90 16.70 -13.41
N ASP A 59 -8.64 17.11 -13.38
CA ASP A 59 -7.52 16.18 -13.23
C ASP A 59 -7.27 15.90 -11.75
N VAL A 60 -7.61 14.69 -11.31
CA VAL A 60 -7.43 14.25 -9.91
C VAL A 60 -5.95 14.09 -9.51
N SER A 61 -5.02 14.26 -10.44
CA SER A 61 -3.59 14.38 -10.12
C SER A 61 -3.19 15.79 -9.68
N ARG A 62 -4.09 16.78 -9.78
CA ARG A 62 -3.81 18.20 -9.55
C ARG A 62 -4.72 18.76 -8.46
N GLU A 63 -4.17 19.01 -7.27
CA GLU A 63 -4.97 19.52 -6.14
C GLU A 63 -5.69 20.84 -6.44
N LYS A 64 -5.08 21.73 -7.22
CA LYS A 64 -5.74 22.98 -7.65
C LYS A 64 -7.04 22.72 -8.40
N ASP A 65 -7.06 21.72 -9.27
CA ASP A 65 -8.21 21.35 -10.09
C ASP A 65 -9.30 20.74 -9.19
N MET A 66 -8.91 19.91 -8.21
CA MET A 66 -9.82 19.36 -7.19
C MET A 66 -10.44 20.46 -6.32
N LEU A 67 -9.67 21.44 -5.86
CA LEU A 67 -10.21 22.57 -5.08
C LEU A 67 -11.18 23.41 -5.91
N SER A 68 -10.87 23.65 -7.19
CA SER A 68 -11.78 24.35 -8.11
C SER A 68 -13.09 23.57 -8.31
N LEU A 69 -13.02 22.25 -8.48
CA LEU A 69 -14.17 21.36 -8.56
C LEU A 69 -15.10 21.54 -7.34
N PHE A 70 -14.56 21.47 -6.12
CA PHE A 70 -15.40 21.60 -4.92
C PHE A 70 -16.02 22.99 -4.77
N GLY A 71 -15.32 24.07 -5.15
CA GLY A 71 -15.92 25.41 -5.18
C GLY A 71 -17.09 25.52 -6.17
N GLN A 72 -16.99 24.85 -7.32
CA GLN A 72 -18.08 24.78 -8.30
C GLN A 72 -19.27 23.94 -7.84
N VAL A 73 -19.02 22.88 -7.07
CA VAL A 73 -20.07 22.05 -6.45
C VAL A 73 -20.81 22.84 -5.37
N GLU A 74 -20.09 23.54 -4.49
CA GLU A 74 -20.69 24.36 -3.42
C GLU A 74 -21.56 25.50 -3.94
N ALA A 75 -21.18 26.10 -5.07
CA ALA A 75 -21.97 27.15 -5.70
C ALA A 75 -23.34 26.66 -6.23
N ARG A 76 -23.50 25.34 -6.41
CA ARG A 76 -24.68 24.73 -7.06
C ARG A 76 -25.50 23.86 -6.12
N PHE A 77 -24.85 23.20 -5.17
CA PHE A 77 -25.48 22.19 -4.32
C PHE A 77 -25.25 22.53 -2.85
N ALA A 78 -26.32 22.46 -2.07
CA ALA A 78 -26.28 22.77 -0.64
C ALA A 78 -25.52 21.74 0.20
N GLN A 79 -25.37 20.51 -0.30
CA GLN A 79 -24.70 19.43 0.40
C GLN A 79 -24.12 18.40 -0.58
N ILE A 80 -23.15 17.64 -0.08
CA ILE A 80 -22.58 16.45 -0.73
C ILE A 80 -22.93 15.26 0.15
N ASP A 81 -23.59 14.26 -0.43
CA ASP A 81 -24.05 13.08 0.30
C ASP A 81 -23.13 11.87 0.05
N VAL A 82 -22.65 11.73 -1.19
CA VAL A 82 -21.81 10.60 -1.60
C VAL A 82 -20.63 11.06 -2.45
N LEU A 83 -19.45 10.52 -2.16
CA LEU A 83 -18.29 10.58 -3.05
C LEU A 83 -17.93 9.16 -3.51
N ILE A 84 -17.75 8.99 -4.82
CA ILE A 84 -17.26 7.76 -5.42
C ILE A 84 -15.93 8.06 -6.11
N ASN A 85 -14.84 7.60 -5.48
CA ASN A 85 -13.50 7.68 -6.02
C ASN A 85 -13.26 6.53 -7.00
N ASN A 86 -13.56 6.75 -8.28
CA ASN A 86 -13.44 5.75 -9.34
C ASN A 86 -12.31 6.05 -10.36
N ALA A 87 -11.91 7.31 -10.53
CA ALA A 87 -10.82 7.68 -11.42
C ALA A 87 -9.52 6.91 -11.11
N ALA A 88 -8.85 6.41 -12.15
CA ALA A 88 -7.58 5.72 -12.02
C ALA A 88 -6.82 5.66 -13.36
N VAL A 89 -5.49 5.61 -13.29
CA VAL A 89 -4.64 5.13 -14.39
C VAL A 89 -4.41 3.62 -14.25
N GLY A 90 -4.39 2.92 -15.38
CA GLY A 90 -4.17 1.47 -15.44
C GLY A 90 -2.72 1.05 -15.22
N PRO A 91 -2.45 -0.26 -15.08
CA PRO A 91 -1.10 -0.80 -15.00
C PRO A 91 -0.37 -0.65 -16.35
N THR A 92 0.96 -0.49 -16.32
CA THR A 92 1.79 -0.44 -17.54
C THR A 92 2.11 -1.81 -18.13
N MET A 93 2.02 -2.85 -17.30
CA MET A 93 2.36 -4.25 -17.59
C MET A 93 3.87 -4.50 -17.81
N ASP A 94 4.72 -3.59 -17.33
CA ASP A 94 6.18 -3.69 -17.41
C ASP A 94 6.74 -4.48 -16.23
N ARG A 95 7.91 -5.10 -16.43
CA ARG A 95 8.69 -5.66 -15.31
C ARG A 95 9.10 -4.53 -14.37
N ILE A 96 9.39 -4.88 -13.12
CA ILE A 96 9.85 -3.91 -12.12
C ILE A 96 11.09 -3.14 -12.61
N ILE A 97 12.06 -3.85 -13.21
CA ILE A 97 13.30 -3.28 -13.74
C ILE A 97 13.08 -2.31 -14.92
N ASP A 98 11.96 -2.44 -15.62
CA ASP A 98 11.62 -1.67 -16.82
C ASP A 98 10.64 -0.51 -16.52
N THR A 99 10.13 -0.43 -15.28
CA THR A 99 9.20 0.61 -14.87
C THR A 99 9.97 1.89 -14.50
N ALA A 100 9.68 2.98 -15.20
CA ALA A 100 10.22 4.31 -14.88
C ALA A 100 9.66 4.86 -13.55
N VAL A 101 10.48 5.57 -12.77
CA VAL A 101 10.03 6.14 -11.48
C VAL A 101 8.88 7.12 -11.67
N ASP A 102 8.90 7.95 -12.71
CA ASP A 102 7.81 8.90 -12.97
C ASP A 102 6.48 8.22 -13.31
N THR A 103 6.55 7.04 -13.95
CA THR A 103 5.36 6.21 -14.19
C THR A 103 4.83 5.65 -12.87
N PHE A 104 5.73 5.21 -11.98
CA PHE A 104 5.36 4.76 -10.63
C PHE A 104 4.69 5.89 -9.84
N ARG A 105 5.34 7.06 -9.78
CA ARG A 105 4.82 8.27 -9.10
C ARG A 105 3.45 8.66 -9.65
N ARG A 106 3.28 8.73 -10.97
CA ARG A 106 1.98 9.03 -11.59
C ARG A 106 0.88 8.08 -11.14
N GLY A 107 1.19 6.77 -11.05
CA GLY A 107 0.27 5.77 -10.52
C GLY A 107 -0.16 6.08 -9.08
N VAL A 108 0.79 6.42 -8.21
CA VAL A 108 0.52 6.82 -6.82
C VAL A 108 -0.26 8.13 -6.74
N THR A 109 0.14 9.17 -7.48
CA THR A 109 -0.52 10.47 -7.48
C THR A 109 -1.99 10.35 -7.89
N VAL A 110 -2.28 9.70 -9.03
CA VAL A 110 -3.65 9.59 -9.53
C VAL A 110 -4.48 8.61 -8.70
N ASN A 111 -3.95 7.42 -8.40
CA ASN A 111 -4.76 6.34 -7.84
C ASN A 111 -4.84 6.38 -6.31
N LEU A 112 -3.97 7.12 -5.61
CA LEU A 112 -3.92 7.17 -4.14
C LEU A 112 -4.07 8.59 -3.60
N ILE A 113 -3.23 9.54 -4.03
CA ILE A 113 -3.27 10.92 -3.52
C ILE A 113 -4.55 11.63 -3.96
N GLY A 114 -4.95 11.46 -5.22
CA GLY A 114 -6.21 11.99 -5.75
C GLY A 114 -7.44 11.59 -4.91
N PRO A 115 -7.71 10.28 -4.72
CA PRO A 115 -8.79 9.81 -3.85
C PRO A 115 -8.74 10.36 -2.42
N PHE A 116 -7.55 10.52 -1.84
CA PHE A 116 -7.42 11.14 -0.52
C PHE A 116 -7.86 12.59 -0.52
N VAL A 117 -7.36 13.41 -1.46
CA VAL A 117 -7.71 14.84 -1.52
C VAL A 117 -9.19 15.02 -1.83
N MET A 118 -9.74 14.22 -2.75
CA MET A 118 -11.19 14.19 -3.01
C MET A 118 -11.99 13.85 -1.75
N ALA A 119 -11.58 12.82 -1.01
CA ALA A 119 -12.23 12.42 0.24
C ALA A 119 -12.11 13.51 1.31
N ARG A 120 -10.94 14.14 1.45
CA ARG A 120 -10.68 15.25 2.37
C ARG A 120 -11.66 16.40 2.14
N GLU A 121 -11.77 16.84 0.89
CA GLU A 121 -12.63 17.97 0.52
C GLU A 121 -14.12 17.63 0.59
N ALA A 122 -14.52 16.41 0.23
CA ALA A 122 -15.89 15.95 0.40
C ALA A 122 -16.26 15.85 1.88
N ALA A 123 -15.41 15.24 2.71
CA ALA A 123 -15.65 15.08 4.13
C ALA A 123 -15.76 16.41 4.87
N ARG A 124 -15.10 17.48 4.43
CA ARG A 124 -15.29 18.84 4.99
C ARG A 124 -16.73 19.34 4.86
N ARG A 125 -17.47 18.85 3.87
CA ARG A 125 -18.81 19.31 3.46
C ARG A 125 -19.93 18.30 3.77
N MET A 126 -19.57 17.04 3.99
CA MET A 126 -20.51 15.98 4.34
C MET A 126 -21.10 16.18 5.74
N ARG A 127 -22.40 15.86 5.84
CA ARG A 127 -23.16 15.76 7.10
C ARG A 127 -23.20 14.29 7.58
N PRO A 128 -23.63 14.02 8.83
CA PRO A 128 -23.91 12.65 9.27
C PRO A 128 -24.84 11.93 8.29
N GLY A 129 -24.48 10.70 7.92
CA GLY A 129 -25.13 9.94 6.85
C GLY A 129 -24.34 9.91 5.53
N GLY A 130 -23.29 10.73 5.40
CA GLY A 130 -22.43 10.76 4.23
C GLY A 130 -21.70 9.43 3.97
N ALA A 131 -21.43 9.13 2.69
CA ALA A 131 -20.77 7.90 2.28
C ALA A 131 -19.66 8.15 1.26
N ILE A 132 -18.50 7.52 1.47
CA ILE A 132 -17.38 7.52 0.53
C ILE A 132 -17.14 6.08 0.10
N VAL A 133 -17.13 5.84 -1.22
CA VAL A 133 -16.82 4.53 -1.79
C VAL A 133 -15.61 4.65 -2.70
N ASN A 134 -14.53 3.97 -2.34
CA ASN A 134 -13.31 3.90 -3.14
C ASN A 134 -13.35 2.68 -4.08
N VAL A 135 -13.09 2.88 -5.36
CA VAL A 135 -12.90 1.78 -6.31
C VAL A 135 -11.43 1.36 -6.28
N ALA A 136 -11.14 0.35 -5.46
CA ALA A 136 -9.83 -0.26 -5.35
C ALA A 136 -9.61 -1.27 -6.49
N SER A 137 -8.97 -2.40 -6.21
CA SER A 137 -8.78 -3.51 -7.16
C SER A 137 -8.43 -4.78 -6.40
N MET A 138 -8.74 -5.95 -6.95
CA MET A 138 -8.14 -7.21 -6.48
C MET A 138 -6.61 -7.16 -6.47
N ALA A 139 -5.98 -6.38 -7.37
CA ALA A 139 -4.53 -6.17 -7.39
C ALA A 139 -4.00 -5.40 -6.16
N GLY A 140 -4.88 -4.78 -5.37
CA GLY A 140 -4.54 -4.21 -4.06
C GLY A 140 -4.65 -5.21 -2.91
N VAL A 141 -5.06 -6.45 -3.17
CA VAL A 141 -5.27 -7.50 -2.16
C VAL A 141 -4.30 -8.67 -2.39
N VAL A 142 -4.19 -9.13 -3.63
CA VAL A 142 -3.29 -10.21 -4.06
C VAL A 142 -2.24 -9.67 -5.03
N GLY A 143 -0.99 -10.12 -4.86
CA GLY A 143 0.12 -9.75 -5.72
C GLY A 143 -0.13 -10.18 -7.17
N ASN A 144 0.15 -9.28 -8.11
CA ASN A 144 0.00 -9.54 -9.54
C ASN A 144 1.25 -9.02 -10.26
N PRO A 145 2.11 -9.91 -10.79
CA PRO A 145 3.39 -9.52 -11.36
C PRO A 145 3.20 -8.51 -12.51
N ARG A 146 4.19 -7.64 -12.72
CA ARG A 146 4.14 -6.55 -13.73
C ARG A 146 3.05 -5.50 -13.51
N ARG A 147 2.43 -5.45 -12.33
CA ARG A 147 1.46 -4.40 -11.96
C ARG A 147 1.93 -3.56 -10.77
N ASN A 148 3.23 -3.55 -10.49
CA ASN A 148 3.85 -3.03 -9.27
C ASN A 148 3.26 -1.68 -8.80
N ALA A 149 3.34 -0.61 -9.62
CA ALA A 149 2.81 0.72 -9.27
C ALA A 149 1.28 0.73 -9.05
N TYR A 150 0.53 0.05 -9.93
CA TYR A 150 -0.92 -0.02 -9.86
C TYR A 150 -1.38 -0.80 -8.62
N ALA A 151 -0.79 -1.97 -8.36
CA ALA A 151 -1.06 -2.82 -7.22
C ALA A 151 -0.75 -2.09 -5.90
N ALA A 152 0.43 -1.47 -5.81
CA ALA A 152 0.84 -0.69 -4.63
C ALA A 152 -0.11 0.48 -4.35
N SER A 153 -0.47 1.26 -5.37
CA SER A 153 -1.43 2.37 -5.19
C SER A 153 -2.81 1.88 -4.76
N LYS A 154 -3.31 0.77 -5.30
CA LYS A 154 -4.61 0.18 -4.91
C LYS A 154 -4.59 -0.45 -3.51
N ALA A 155 -3.47 -1.00 -3.06
CA ALA A 155 -3.28 -1.42 -1.67
C ALA A 155 -3.26 -0.20 -0.72
N GLY A 156 -2.62 0.89 -1.12
CA GLY A 156 -2.68 2.17 -0.42
C GLY A 156 -4.11 2.68 -0.25
N VAL A 157 -4.95 2.59 -1.28
CA VAL A 157 -6.38 2.98 -1.21
C VAL A 157 -7.16 2.11 -0.22
N ILE A 158 -6.84 0.82 -0.13
CA ILE A 158 -7.46 -0.07 0.86
C ILE A 158 -7.09 0.38 2.28
N SER A 159 -5.82 0.68 2.54
CA SER A 159 -5.39 1.22 3.83
C SER A 159 -6.05 2.56 4.14
N LEU A 160 -6.10 3.45 3.15
CA LEU A 160 -6.77 4.74 3.26
C LEU A 160 -8.24 4.60 3.65
N THR A 161 -8.93 3.64 3.02
CA THR A 161 -10.34 3.33 3.29
C THR A 161 -10.55 2.97 4.76
N LYS A 162 -9.72 2.08 5.31
CA LYS A 162 -9.83 1.67 6.71
C LYS A 162 -9.52 2.82 7.66
N SER A 163 -8.44 3.57 7.40
CA SER A 163 -8.00 4.66 8.26
C SER A 163 -9.00 5.84 8.29
N LEU A 164 -9.51 6.25 7.13
CA LEU A 164 -10.55 7.29 7.04
C LEU A 164 -11.89 6.83 7.64
N ALA A 165 -12.22 5.54 7.54
CA ALA A 165 -13.39 4.98 8.21
C ALA A 165 -13.30 5.10 9.73
N CYS A 166 -12.13 4.78 10.31
CA CYS A 166 -11.89 4.96 11.74
C CYS A 166 -12.00 6.43 12.17
N GLU A 167 -11.38 7.34 11.42
CA GLU A 167 -11.38 8.77 11.76
C GLU A 167 -12.78 9.40 11.66
N TRP A 168 -13.53 9.10 10.60
CA TRP A 168 -14.78 9.80 10.31
C TRP A 168 -16.05 9.09 10.83
N ALA A 169 -15.92 7.92 11.46
CA ALA A 169 -17.04 7.22 12.09
C ALA A 169 -17.79 8.12 13.09
N MET A 170 -17.08 8.88 13.93
CA MET A 170 -17.71 9.80 14.90
C MET A 170 -18.46 10.96 14.24
N ARG A 171 -18.14 11.28 12.98
CA ARG A 171 -18.86 12.29 12.19
C ARG A 171 -20.08 11.71 11.45
N GLY A 172 -20.35 10.42 11.62
CA GLY A 172 -21.40 9.71 10.90
C GLY A 172 -21.13 9.54 9.40
N ILE A 173 -19.87 9.62 8.97
CA ILE A 173 -19.46 9.41 7.57
C ILE A 173 -18.87 8.01 7.46
N ARG A 174 -19.37 7.23 6.49
CA ARG A 174 -18.87 5.88 6.22
C ARG A 174 -17.85 5.91 5.08
N VAL A 175 -16.81 5.09 5.18
CA VAL A 175 -15.82 4.93 4.11
C VAL A 175 -15.68 3.44 3.82
N THR A 176 -15.89 3.04 2.57
CA THR A 176 -15.80 1.64 2.12
C THR A 176 -15.04 1.55 0.82
N ALA A 177 -14.62 0.34 0.44
CA ALA A 177 -14.05 0.10 -0.87
C ALA A 177 -14.67 -1.12 -1.55
N VAL A 178 -14.69 -1.08 -2.88
CA VAL A 178 -14.87 -2.27 -3.72
C VAL A 178 -13.52 -2.67 -4.30
N ALA A 179 -13.26 -3.97 -4.40
CA ALA A 179 -12.08 -4.53 -5.04
C ALA A 179 -12.51 -5.38 -6.25
N PRO A 180 -12.72 -4.74 -7.43
CA PRO A 180 -13.11 -5.45 -8.63
C PRO A 180 -12.00 -6.38 -9.14
N GLY A 181 -12.43 -7.49 -9.76
CA GLY A 181 -11.59 -8.29 -10.64
C GLY A 181 -11.41 -7.66 -12.02
N SER A 182 -11.25 -8.49 -13.06
CA SER A 182 -11.18 -7.99 -14.44
C SER A 182 -12.57 -7.59 -14.95
N VAL A 183 -12.73 -6.31 -15.30
CA VAL A 183 -13.98 -5.71 -15.78
C VAL A 183 -13.84 -5.32 -17.24
N ARG A 184 -14.90 -5.51 -18.05
CA ARG A 184 -14.92 -5.09 -19.47
C ARG A 184 -15.00 -3.57 -19.60
N THR A 185 -13.87 -2.89 -19.47
CA THR A 185 -13.73 -1.44 -19.61
C THR A 185 -12.92 -1.09 -20.87
N PRO A 186 -12.93 0.18 -21.32
CA PRO A 186 -12.02 0.65 -22.38
C PRO A 186 -10.55 0.35 -22.06
N MET A 187 -10.12 0.59 -20.81
CA MET A 187 -8.77 0.30 -20.31
C MET A 187 -8.37 -1.17 -20.53
N VAL A 188 -9.22 -2.13 -20.15
CA VAL A 188 -8.94 -3.57 -20.35
C VAL A 188 -8.96 -3.94 -21.82
N THR A 189 -9.85 -3.34 -22.59
CA THR A 189 -9.96 -3.58 -24.04
C THR A 189 -8.71 -3.09 -24.78
N GLU A 190 -8.16 -1.95 -24.38
CA GLU A 190 -6.92 -1.40 -24.94
C GLU A 190 -5.71 -2.28 -24.61
N LEU A 191 -5.56 -2.70 -23.34
CA LEU A 191 -4.48 -3.61 -22.93
C LEU A 191 -4.54 -4.95 -23.68
N ALA A 192 -5.75 -5.48 -23.92
CA ALA A 192 -5.94 -6.68 -24.71
C ALA A 192 -5.58 -6.48 -26.20
N ARG A 193 -6.01 -5.36 -26.81
CA ARG A 193 -5.66 -5.01 -28.19
C ARG A 193 -4.16 -4.82 -28.38
N ALA A 194 -3.47 -4.28 -27.38
CA ALA A 194 -2.02 -4.11 -27.37
C ALA A 194 -1.25 -5.41 -27.06
N GLY A 195 -1.93 -6.55 -26.89
CA GLY A 195 -1.29 -7.83 -26.55
C GLY A 195 -0.71 -7.89 -25.12
N LYS A 196 -0.97 -6.88 -24.29
CA LYS A 196 -0.47 -6.79 -22.92
C LYS A 196 -1.34 -7.56 -21.91
N MET A 197 -2.48 -8.09 -22.34
CA MET A 197 -3.41 -8.83 -21.49
C MET A 197 -4.08 -9.98 -22.23
N ASP A 198 -3.88 -11.21 -21.75
CA ASP A 198 -4.56 -12.40 -22.26
C ASP A 198 -5.94 -12.56 -21.60
N LEU A 199 -6.98 -12.16 -22.32
CA LEU A 199 -8.37 -12.31 -21.86
C LEU A 199 -8.82 -13.77 -21.78
N ALA A 200 -8.24 -14.68 -22.56
CA ALA A 200 -8.58 -16.10 -22.50
C ALA A 200 -8.01 -16.73 -21.22
N ALA A 201 -6.74 -16.44 -20.87
CA ALA A 201 -6.16 -16.85 -19.59
C ALA A 201 -6.94 -16.29 -18.40
N ILE A 202 -7.34 -15.01 -18.45
CA ILE A 202 -8.16 -14.41 -17.39
C ILE A 202 -9.49 -15.17 -17.25
N ARG A 203 -10.21 -15.43 -18.36
CA ARG A 203 -11.48 -16.18 -18.32
C ARG A 203 -11.32 -17.58 -17.75
N ARG A 204 -10.22 -18.28 -18.06
CA ARG A 204 -9.93 -19.61 -17.49
C ARG A 204 -9.65 -19.57 -15.98
N ARG A 205 -9.07 -18.48 -15.48
CA ARG A 205 -8.70 -18.33 -14.06
C ARG A 205 -9.82 -17.75 -13.19
N VAL A 206 -10.83 -17.08 -13.78
CA VAL A 206 -12.06 -16.64 -13.08
C VAL A 206 -13.04 -17.81 -12.99
N PRO A 207 -13.48 -18.27 -11.80
CA PRO A 207 -14.48 -19.33 -11.67
C PRO A 207 -15.80 -19.09 -12.42
N MET A 208 -16.29 -17.84 -12.47
CA MET A 208 -17.46 -17.48 -13.28
C MET A 208 -17.23 -17.50 -14.81
N GLY A 209 -16.02 -17.81 -15.27
CA GLY A 209 -15.68 -18.00 -16.70
C GLY A 209 -15.67 -16.74 -17.55
N ARG A 210 -15.86 -15.55 -16.94
CA ARG A 210 -15.98 -14.27 -17.68
C ARG A 210 -15.47 -13.09 -16.88
N LEU A 211 -15.15 -12.02 -17.60
CA LEU A 211 -14.98 -10.69 -17.01
C LEU A 211 -16.33 -10.14 -16.53
N ALA A 212 -16.30 -9.34 -15.47
CA ALA A 212 -17.47 -8.61 -15.00
C ALA A 212 -17.86 -7.51 -16.00
N ARG A 213 -19.14 -7.18 -16.06
CA ARG A 213 -19.63 -5.98 -16.74
C ARG A 213 -19.51 -4.77 -15.80
N PRO A 214 -19.32 -3.54 -16.33
CA PRO A 214 -19.29 -2.34 -15.52
C PRO A 214 -20.49 -2.16 -14.59
N ASP A 215 -21.71 -2.51 -15.05
CA ASP A 215 -22.94 -2.39 -14.26
C ASP A 215 -22.97 -3.29 -13.02
N GLU A 216 -22.27 -4.44 -13.06
CA GLU A 216 -22.18 -5.36 -11.93
C GLU A 216 -21.38 -4.74 -10.78
N ILE A 217 -20.34 -3.97 -11.10
CA ILE A 217 -19.57 -3.21 -10.10
C ILE A 217 -20.39 -2.02 -9.60
N ALA A 218 -21.04 -1.30 -10.51
CA ALA A 218 -21.85 -0.13 -10.17
C ALA A 218 -22.98 -0.45 -9.18
N ARG A 219 -23.64 -1.61 -9.32
CA ARG A 219 -24.67 -2.08 -8.38
C ARG A 219 -24.15 -2.29 -6.95
N VAL A 220 -22.92 -2.79 -6.82
CA VAL A 220 -22.28 -2.99 -5.50
C VAL A 220 -21.92 -1.64 -4.87
N VAL A 221 -21.34 -0.72 -5.64
CA VAL A 221 -21.03 0.64 -5.17
C VAL A 221 -22.29 1.38 -4.75
N ARG A 222 -23.38 1.27 -5.52
CA ARG A 222 -24.70 1.79 -5.18
C ARG A 222 -25.20 1.23 -3.85
N PHE A 223 -25.06 -0.08 -3.60
CA PHE A 223 -25.42 -0.68 -2.32
C PHE A 223 -24.59 -0.08 -1.17
N LEU A 224 -23.26 -0.01 -1.31
CA LEU A 224 -22.36 0.52 -0.27
C LEU A 224 -22.59 2.01 0.02
N SER A 225 -23.02 2.80 -0.97
CA SER A 225 -23.37 4.20 -0.78
C SER A 225 -24.76 4.41 -0.17
N SER A 226 -25.61 3.38 -0.10
CA SER A 226 -26.97 3.47 0.40
C SER A 226 -27.10 3.35 1.93
N THR A 227 -28.28 3.64 2.45
CA THR A 227 -28.64 3.45 3.88
C THR A 227 -28.70 1.97 4.30
N GLN A 228 -28.75 1.04 3.35
CA GLN A 228 -28.70 -0.40 3.66
C GLN A 228 -27.32 -0.81 4.19
N ALA A 229 -26.27 -0.05 3.87
CA ALA A 229 -24.90 -0.28 4.31
C ALA A 229 -24.52 0.52 5.58
N ARG A 230 -25.49 0.95 6.40
CA ARG A 230 -25.28 1.88 7.53
C ARG A 230 -24.27 1.44 8.59
N TYR A 231 -24.01 0.13 8.71
CA TYR A 231 -23.01 -0.42 9.65
C TYR A 231 -21.78 -1.01 8.94
N ILE A 232 -21.65 -0.76 7.63
CA ILE A 232 -20.51 -1.20 6.82
C ILE A 232 -19.61 0.02 6.61
N THR A 233 -18.48 0.04 7.31
CA THR A 233 -17.41 1.05 7.21
C THR A 233 -16.06 0.38 7.44
N GLY A 234 -15.01 0.86 6.79
CA GLY A 234 -13.68 0.26 6.80
C GLY A 234 -13.57 -1.06 6.03
N SER A 235 -14.67 -1.56 5.47
CA SER A 235 -14.72 -2.82 4.73
C SER A 235 -14.28 -2.68 3.28
N VAL A 236 -13.65 -3.73 2.77
CA VAL A 236 -13.30 -3.90 1.35
C VAL A 236 -14.07 -5.09 0.80
N LEU A 237 -14.96 -4.85 -0.16
CA LEU A 237 -15.78 -5.90 -0.76
C LEU A 237 -15.18 -6.36 -2.10
N ALA A 238 -14.76 -7.62 -2.18
CA ALA A 238 -14.29 -8.24 -3.41
C ALA A 238 -15.44 -8.46 -4.41
N VAL A 239 -15.22 -8.09 -5.67
CA VAL A 239 -16.17 -8.31 -6.78
C VAL A 239 -15.42 -8.81 -8.00
N ASP A 240 -14.95 -10.06 -7.93
CA ASP A 240 -13.91 -10.60 -8.83
C ASP A 240 -14.28 -11.90 -9.54
N GLY A 241 -15.54 -12.33 -9.42
CA GLY A 241 -16.02 -13.58 -10.01
C GLY A 241 -15.42 -14.84 -9.39
N GLY A 242 -14.91 -14.75 -8.15
CA GLY A 242 -14.31 -15.84 -7.39
C GLY A 242 -12.80 -15.99 -7.58
N TRP A 243 -12.13 -15.04 -8.26
CA TRP A 243 -10.69 -15.15 -8.55
C TRP A 243 -9.86 -15.38 -7.29
N MET A 244 -10.02 -14.53 -6.27
CA MET A 244 -9.25 -14.58 -5.03
C MET A 244 -9.67 -15.74 -4.12
N SER A 245 -10.85 -16.33 -4.33
CA SER A 245 -11.31 -17.51 -3.58
C SER A 245 -10.90 -18.84 -4.23
N PHE A 246 -10.46 -18.82 -5.48
CA PHE A 246 -10.06 -20.01 -6.22
C PHE A 246 -8.58 -20.30 -6.04
N ASN A 247 -8.26 -21.48 -5.49
CA ASN A 247 -6.91 -21.92 -5.15
C ASN A 247 -6.55 -23.29 -5.76
N GLN A 248 -6.99 -23.58 -7.00
CA GLN A 248 -6.54 -24.80 -7.70
C GLN A 248 -5.14 -24.59 -8.31
N PRO A 249 -4.34 -25.66 -8.42
CA PRO A 249 -3.07 -25.63 -9.14
C PRO A 249 -3.21 -25.15 -10.60
N GLY A 250 -2.17 -24.50 -11.09
CA GLY A 250 -2.00 -23.98 -12.45
C GLY A 250 -0.61 -23.34 -12.59
N ASP A 251 -0.25 -22.87 -13.78
CA ASP A 251 1.14 -22.45 -14.04
C ASP A 251 1.48 -21.13 -13.31
N ALA A 252 2.32 -21.24 -12.27
CA ALA A 252 2.93 -20.11 -11.55
C ALA A 252 4.42 -19.93 -11.88
N HIS A 253 5.03 -20.93 -12.53
CA HIS A 253 6.43 -21.01 -12.90
C HIS A 253 6.53 -21.74 -14.25
N PRO A 254 7.55 -21.48 -15.10
CA PRO A 254 7.82 -22.32 -16.26
C PRO A 254 7.94 -23.81 -15.88
N PRO A 255 7.61 -24.76 -16.77
CA PRO A 255 7.80 -26.19 -16.49
C PRO A 255 9.25 -26.49 -16.04
N VAL A 256 9.41 -27.33 -15.02
CA VAL A 256 10.72 -27.71 -14.47
C VAL A 256 10.88 -29.23 -14.60
N ASP A 257 11.73 -29.67 -15.52
CA ASP A 257 11.84 -31.10 -15.93
C ASP A 257 12.56 -32.00 -14.90
N SER A 258 13.07 -31.47 -13.78
CA SER A 258 13.96 -32.20 -12.84
C SER A 258 13.61 -32.08 -11.34
N ALA A 259 12.34 -31.78 -11.03
CA ALA A 259 11.92 -31.25 -9.72
C ALA A 259 12.21 -32.15 -8.49
N LEU A 260 11.99 -33.47 -8.56
CA LEU A 260 11.90 -34.28 -7.33
C LEU A 260 13.21 -34.37 -6.53
N GLN A 261 14.35 -34.59 -7.18
CA GLN A 261 15.63 -34.74 -6.47
C GLN A 261 16.16 -33.38 -5.96
N ALA A 262 15.87 -32.29 -6.68
CA ALA A 262 16.19 -30.93 -6.27
C ALA A 262 15.32 -30.49 -5.08
N GLU A 263 14.05 -30.92 -5.01
CA GLU A 263 13.13 -30.66 -3.89
C GLU A 263 13.54 -31.40 -2.60
N LEU A 264 14.14 -32.58 -2.72
CA LEU A 264 14.60 -33.39 -1.58
C LEU A 264 15.94 -32.93 -0.99
N SER A 265 16.64 -32.01 -1.65
CA SER A 265 17.96 -31.54 -1.25
C SER A 265 17.86 -30.20 -0.53
N CYS A 266 18.33 -30.11 0.71
CA CYS A 266 18.45 -28.81 1.38
C CYS A 266 19.54 -27.98 0.66
N PRO A 267 19.28 -26.72 0.28
CA PRO A 267 20.32 -25.85 -0.25
C PRO A 267 21.50 -25.80 0.73
N ALA A 268 22.73 -25.94 0.24
CA ALA A 268 23.92 -25.76 1.06
C ALA A 268 23.91 -24.36 1.70
N GLU A 269 24.31 -24.26 2.97
CA GLU A 269 24.49 -22.96 3.62
C GLU A 269 25.52 -22.15 2.84
N CYS A 270 25.17 -20.90 2.51
CA CYS A 270 26.15 -19.97 1.93
C CYS A 270 27.07 -19.51 3.06
N THR A 271 28.31 -20.01 3.09
CA THR A 271 29.32 -19.69 4.10
C THR A 271 30.13 -18.43 3.77
N ASP A 272 29.92 -17.82 2.61
CA ASP A 272 30.62 -16.62 2.18
C ASP A 272 29.99 -15.36 2.81
N ALA A 273 30.84 -14.38 3.12
CA ALA A 273 30.39 -13.08 3.62
C ALA A 273 29.50 -12.39 2.57
N ARG A 274 28.25 -12.08 2.95
CA ARG A 274 27.29 -11.42 2.04
C ARG A 274 27.56 -9.92 1.94
N ILE A 275 27.16 -9.33 0.83
CA ILE A 275 27.07 -7.88 0.64
C ILE A 275 25.64 -7.43 0.94
N VAL A 276 25.47 -6.68 2.04
CA VAL A 276 24.16 -6.26 2.58
C VAL A 276 24.03 -4.75 2.49
N LEU A 277 23.05 -4.25 1.74
CA LEU A 277 22.70 -2.82 1.70
C LEU A 277 21.52 -2.54 2.63
N VAL A 278 21.68 -1.61 3.57
CA VAL A 278 20.61 -1.14 4.46
C VAL A 278 20.36 0.35 4.20
N THR A 279 19.19 0.69 3.64
CA THR A 279 18.76 2.09 3.50
C THR A 279 18.12 2.57 4.80
N GLY A 280 18.29 3.86 5.17
CA GLY A 280 17.91 4.33 6.51
C GLY A 280 18.72 3.64 7.62
N GLY A 281 19.94 3.22 7.30
CA GLY A 281 20.73 2.32 8.13
C GLY A 281 21.44 3.00 9.31
N ALA A 282 21.45 4.33 9.42
CA ALA A 282 22.30 5.00 10.39
C ALA A 282 21.74 4.98 11.83
N LYS A 283 20.41 4.89 12.00
CA LYS A 283 19.74 5.07 13.30
C LYS A 283 18.64 4.03 13.55
N SER A 284 18.26 3.89 14.82
CA SER A 284 17.09 3.11 15.27
C SER A 284 17.07 1.67 14.71
N ILE A 285 15.99 1.25 14.04
CA ILE A 285 15.82 -0.11 13.50
C ILE A 285 16.87 -0.41 12.43
N GLY A 286 17.09 0.51 11.48
CA GLY A 286 18.10 0.32 10.42
C GLY A 286 19.51 0.11 10.97
N ALA A 287 19.87 0.84 12.04
CA ALA A 287 21.16 0.63 12.72
C ALA A 287 21.26 -0.74 13.41
N ALA A 288 20.18 -1.21 14.04
CA ALA A 288 20.15 -2.53 14.65
C ALA A 288 20.26 -3.65 13.60
N VAL A 289 19.58 -3.49 12.45
CA VAL A 289 19.73 -4.39 11.30
C VAL A 289 21.18 -4.39 10.82
N ALA A 290 21.78 -3.23 10.58
CA ALA A 290 23.17 -3.13 10.13
C ALA A 290 24.14 -3.81 11.11
N ARG A 291 23.97 -3.59 12.42
CA ARG A 291 24.74 -4.27 13.48
C ARG A 291 24.58 -5.79 13.43
N ARG A 292 23.36 -6.28 13.23
CA ARG A 292 23.05 -7.71 13.24
C ARG A 292 23.69 -8.46 12.08
N PHE A 293 23.67 -7.89 10.88
CA PHE A 293 24.36 -8.45 9.71
C PHE A 293 25.89 -8.32 9.85
N ALA A 294 26.41 -7.19 10.32
CA ALA A 294 27.84 -7.03 10.59
C ALA A 294 28.37 -8.06 11.62
N ALA A 295 27.60 -8.34 12.67
CA ALA A 295 27.95 -9.36 13.67
C ALA A 295 28.01 -10.79 13.11
N ASN A 296 27.36 -11.04 11.96
CA ASN A 296 27.45 -12.31 11.22
C ASN A 296 28.69 -12.38 10.31
N GLY A 297 29.47 -11.30 10.20
CA GLY A 297 30.60 -11.21 9.27
C GLY A 297 30.23 -10.69 7.87
N ASP A 298 28.98 -10.25 7.67
CA ASP A 298 28.55 -9.67 6.40
C ASP A 298 29.19 -8.29 6.16
N THR A 299 29.48 -7.96 4.91
CA THR A 299 29.89 -6.62 4.52
C THR A 299 28.66 -5.74 4.34
N VAL A 300 28.41 -4.89 5.33
CA VAL A 300 27.27 -3.96 5.33
C VAL A 300 27.60 -2.60 4.68
N VAL A 301 26.76 -2.18 3.74
CA VAL A 301 26.66 -0.82 3.20
C VAL A 301 25.52 -0.10 3.93
N ILE A 302 25.88 0.89 4.73
CA ILE A 302 24.97 1.70 5.54
C ILE A 302 24.66 2.97 4.74
N ALA A 303 23.47 3.00 4.14
CA ALA A 303 23.01 4.14 3.36
C ALA A 303 21.97 4.93 4.14
N ASP A 304 22.19 6.22 4.34
CA ASP A 304 21.29 7.09 5.08
C ASP A 304 21.36 8.52 4.55
N LYS A 305 20.30 9.30 4.71
CA LYS A 305 20.33 10.73 4.37
C LYS A 305 21.32 11.49 5.26
N ASP A 306 21.49 11.04 6.51
CA ASP A 306 22.53 11.49 7.42
C ASP A 306 23.83 10.69 7.19
N GLY A 307 24.60 11.12 6.17
CA GLY A 307 25.86 10.47 5.81
C GLY A 307 26.91 10.47 6.93
N THR A 308 26.86 11.45 7.83
CA THR A 308 27.76 11.52 9.00
C THR A 308 27.43 10.41 9.99
N ALA A 309 26.15 10.26 10.37
CA ALA A 309 25.74 9.18 11.27
C ALA A 309 25.98 7.79 10.66
N ALA A 310 25.81 7.65 9.33
CA ALA A 310 26.15 6.42 8.63
C ALA A 310 27.66 6.10 8.73
N ALA A 311 28.53 7.11 8.57
CA ALA A 311 29.98 6.96 8.66
C ALA A 311 30.46 6.63 10.08
N GLU A 312 29.87 7.28 11.08
CA GLU A 312 30.11 6.97 12.50
C GLU A 312 29.75 5.52 12.81
N LEU A 313 28.56 5.07 12.38
CA LEU A 313 28.14 3.69 12.57
C LEU A 313 29.08 2.72 11.86
N ALA A 314 29.40 2.93 10.59
CA ALA A 314 30.29 2.06 9.83
C ALA A 314 31.68 1.92 10.48
N THR A 315 32.22 3.02 11.02
CA THR A 315 33.53 3.03 11.71
C THR A 315 33.47 2.31 13.06
N SER A 316 32.31 2.32 13.73
CA SER A 316 32.12 1.64 15.02
C SER A 316 32.00 0.12 14.91
N LEU A 317 31.78 -0.42 13.70
CA LEU A 317 31.56 -1.85 13.47
C LEU A 317 32.88 -2.55 13.08
N PRO A 318 33.11 -3.79 13.56
CA PRO A 318 34.27 -4.57 13.15
C PRO A 318 34.11 -5.08 11.71
N GLY A 319 35.07 -4.76 10.83
CA GLY A 319 35.07 -5.22 9.45
C GLY A 319 35.26 -4.09 8.44
N LYS A 320 34.96 -4.36 7.17
CA LYS A 320 35.10 -3.40 6.06
C LYS A 320 33.73 -2.90 5.60
N HIS A 321 33.04 -2.17 6.47
CA HIS A 321 31.74 -1.57 6.18
C HIS A 321 31.85 -0.28 5.38
N LEU A 322 30.78 0.10 4.68
CA LEU A 322 30.70 1.34 3.93
C LEU A 322 29.57 2.22 4.44
N ALA A 323 29.79 3.53 4.37
CA ALA A 323 28.76 4.52 4.60
C ALA A 323 28.48 5.30 3.31
N LYS A 324 27.21 5.59 3.06
CA LYS A 324 26.77 6.42 1.94
C LYS A 324 25.69 7.40 2.37
N SER A 325 25.87 8.66 1.96
CA SER A 325 24.79 9.64 1.97
C SER A 325 23.82 9.28 0.84
N LEU A 326 22.55 9.06 1.16
CA LEU A 326 21.53 8.65 0.20
C LEU A 326 20.18 9.25 0.57
N ASP A 327 19.59 10.04 -0.33
CA ASP A 327 18.16 10.35 -0.29
C ASP A 327 17.39 9.40 -1.21
N VAL A 328 16.68 8.43 -0.64
CA VAL A 328 15.93 7.43 -1.43
C VAL A 328 14.78 8.04 -2.24
N ALA A 329 14.34 9.26 -1.92
CA ALA A 329 13.32 9.95 -2.72
C ALA A 329 13.90 10.54 -4.03
N VAL A 330 15.22 10.61 -4.16
CA VAL A 330 15.92 11.17 -5.32
C VAL A 330 16.48 10.04 -6.19
N GLU A 331 15.91 9.84 -7.38
CA GLU A 331 16.27 8.71 -8.26
C GLU A 331 17.75 8.71 -8.64
N SER A 332 18.34 9.88 -8.95
CA SER A 332 19.75 10.00 -9.32
C SER A 332 20.69 9.55 -8.20
N ASP A 333 20.33 9.80 -6.94
CA ASP A 333 21.13 9.39 -5.78
C ASP A 333 21.13 7.86 -5.66
N VAL A 334 19.96 7.25 -5.82
CA VAL A 334 19.81 5.78 -5.82
C VAL A 334 20.62 5.16 -6.96
N VAL A 335 20.44 5.63 -8.20
CA VAL A 335 21.13 5.09 -9.38
C VAL A 335 22.65 5.20 -9.24
N SER A 336 23.17 6.36 -8.84
CA SER A 336 24.60 6.60 -8.64
C SER A 336 25.20 5.67 -7.58
N MET A 337 24.48 5.46 -6.48
CA MET A 337 24.91 4.55 -5.42
C MET A 337 24.98 3.10 -5.91
N PHE A 338 23.97 2.60 -6.63
CA PHE A 338 24.01 1.25 -7.20
C PHE A 338 25.03 1.07 -8.33
N GLU A 339 25.34 2.12 -9.10
CA GLU A 339 26.47 2.11 -10.04
C GLU A 339 27.82 1.94 -9.34
N GLU A 340 28.01 2.62 -8.21
CA GLU A 340 29.21 2.44 -7.38
C GLU A 340 29.28 1.03 -6.79
N LEU A 341 28.19 0.52 -6.23
CA LEU A 341 28.15 -0.83 -5.66
C LEU A 341 28.45 -1.90 -6.71
N ARG A 342 27.90 -1.77 -7.92
CA ARG A 342 28.22 -2.67 -9.04
C ARG A 342 29.69 -2.62 -9.44
N ARG A 343 30.29 -1.43 -9.52
CA ARG A 343 31.73 -1.30 -9.81
C ARG A 343 32.62 -1.90 -8.71
N ARG A 344 32.18 -1.79 -7.45
CA ARG A 344 32.98 -2.20 -6.30
C ARG A 344 32.88 -3.69 -5.98
N PHE A 345 31.66 -4.23 -5.95
CA PHE A 345 31.38 -5.58 -5.50
C PHE A 345 30.96 -6.52 -6.64
N GLY A 346 30.48 -5.97 -7.76
CA GLY A 346 29.92 -6.75 -8.88
C GLY A 346 28.52 -7.29 -8.63
N TYR A 347 28.13 -7.51 -7.37
CA TYR A 347 26.80 -7.99 -6.98
C TYR A 347 26.41 -7.50 -5.58
N ILE A 348 25.14 -7.70 -5.23
CA ILE A 348 24.63 -7.59 -3.85
C ILE A 348 23.79 -8.83 -3.53
N ASP A 349 23.80 -9.22 -2.26
CA ASP A 349 23.06 -10.40 -1.79
C ASP A 349 21.76 -10.01 -1.10
N VAL A 350 21.80 -8.96 -0.29
CA VAL A 350 20.64 -8.53 0.52
C VAL A 350 20.43 -7.03 0.38
N LEU A 351 19.20 -6.63 0.04
CA LEU A 351 18.71 -5.25 0.19
C LEU A 351 17.74 -5.22 1.37
N VAL A 352 17.95 -4.31 2.32
CA VAL A 352 16.99 -3.96 3.36
C VAL A 352 16.53 -2.52 3.16
N ASN A 353 15.29 -2.36 2.70
CA ASN A 353 14.62 -1.07 2.60
C ASN A 353 14.10 -0.65 3.99
N SER A 354 14.91 0.09 4.75
CA SER A 354 14.57 0.60 6.08
C SER A 354 14.46 2.13 6.15
N ALA A 355 14.72 2.85 5.05
CA ALA A 355 14.46 4.28 4.96
C ALA A 355 12.95 4.55 5.09
N ASP A 356 12.59 5.47 5.99
CA ASP A 356 11.20 5.72 6.34
C ASP A 356 11.01 7.15 6.86
N THR A 357 9.83 7.71 6.64
CA THR A 357 9.34 8.94 7.26
C THR A 357 7.85 8.80 7.60
N ALA A 358 7.35 9.61 8.52
CA ALA A 358 5.97 9.53 8.98
C ALA A 358 5.25 10.87 8.85
N ASP A 359 3.93 10.78 8.69
CA ASP A 359 3.04 11.94 8.61
C ASP A 359 3.08 12.76 9.90
N ARG A 360 2.68 14.03 9.79
CA ARG A 360 2.27 14.80 10.96
C ARG A 360 0.95 14.23 11.50
N ILE A 361 0.86 14.09 12.82
CA ILE A 361 -0.37 13.65 13.49
C ILE A 361 -1.35 14.84 13.53
N VAL A 362 -2.16 14.97 12.48
CA VAL A 362 -3.26 15.94 12.34
C VAL A 362 -4.44 15.26 11.64
N PRO A 363 -5.70 15.67 11.90
CA PRO A 363 -6.88 15.11 11.23
C PRO A 363 -6.74 15.10 9.69
N ALA A 364 -7.35 14.13 9.01
CA ALA A 364 -7.28 14.00 7.54
C ALA A 364 -7.63 15.31 6.83
N ILE A 365 -8.63 16.02 7.34
CA ILE A 365 -9.09 17.30 6.79
C ILE A 365 -8.00 18.37 6.78
N GLU A 366 -7.02 18.33 7.69
CA GLU A 366 -5.92 19.30 7.83
C GLU A 366 -4.64 18.85 7.11
N GLN A 367 -4.59 17.64 6.57
CA GLN A 367 -3.38 17.14 5.91
C GLN A 367 -3.15 17.77 4.54
N LEU A 368 -1.90 18.15 4.29
CA LEU A 368 -1.45 18.74 3.04
C LEU A 368 -1.02 17.65 2.07
N SER A 369 -1.46 17.74 0.82
CA SER A 369 -1.05 16.84 -0.28
C SER A 369 0.47 16.64 -0.35
N LYS A 370 1.24 17.73 -0.27
CA LYS A 370 2.71 17.71 -0.29
C LYS A 370 3.34 16.88 0.82
N GLN A 371 2.69 16.76 1.98
CA GLN A 371 3.18 15.92 3.08
C GLN A 371 2.93 14.44 2.78
N LEU A 372 1.76 14.12 2.21
CA LEU A 372 1.46 12.77 1.74
C LEU A 372 2.41 12.35 0.61
N GLU A 373 2.64 13.24 -0.36
CA GLU A 373 3.60 13.04 -1.46
C GLU A 373 4.98 12.70 -0.92
N HIS A 374 5.50 13.51 0.03
CA HIS A 374 6.81 13.26 0.62
C HIS A 374 6.91 11.90 1.32
N VAL A 375 5.89 11.51 2.08
CA VAL A 375 5.85 10.22 2.79
C VAL A 375 5.82 9.06 1.80
N LEU A 376 4.98 9.15 0.77
CA LEU A 376 4.91 8.14 -0.28
C LEU A 376 6.20 8.07 -1.11
N ASP A 377 6.84 9.20 -1.38
CA ASP A 377 8.09 9.24 -2.14
C ASP A 377 9.24 8.60 -1.39
N VAL A 378 9.38 8.82 -0.09
CA VAL A 378 10.42 8.18 0.72
C VAL A 378 10.10 6.70 0.92
N ASN A 379 8.91 6.39 1.44
CA ASN A 379 8.60 5.08 1.96
C ASN A 379 8.29 4.07 0.84
N LEU A 380 7.61 4.51 -0.22
CA LEU A 380 7.09 3.63 -1.26
C LEU A 380 7.89 3.77 -2.56
N THR A 381 7.98 4.97 -3.13
CA THR A 381 8.72 5.21 -4.38
C THR A 381 10.22 4.96 -4.20
N GLY A 382 10.80 5.36 -3.06
CA GLY A 382 12.21 5.13 -2.74
C GLY A 382 12.53 3.65 -2.61
N ALA A 383 11.74 2.89 -1.86
CA ALA A 383 11.89 1.43 -1.75
C ALA A 383 11.74 0.72 -3.10
N PHE A 384 10.77 1.14 -3.93
CA PHE A 384 10.64 0.65 -5.32
C PHE A 384 11.90 0.93 -6.13
N THR A 385 12.44 2.15 -6.07
CA THR A 385 13.62 2.56 -6.85
C THR A 385 14.85 1.78 -6.41
N CYS A 386 15.05 1.61 -5.09
CA CYS A 386 16.13 0.78 -4.55
C CYS A 386 15.99 -0.69 -4.99
N ALA A 387 14.78 -1.27 -4.92
CA ALA A 387 14.54 -2.63 -5.40
C ALA A 387 14.83 -2.78 -6.90
N ARG A 388 14.36 -1.82 -7.71
CA ARG A 388 14.59 -1.78 -9.16
C ARG A 388 16.07 -1.83 -9.51
N GLU A 389 16.90 -1.03 -8.85
CA GLU A 389 18.35 -1.03 -9.09
C GLU A 389 19.05 -2.23 -8.47
N ALA A 390 18.60 -2.71 -7.30
CA ALA A 390 19.13 -3.89 -6.64
C ALA A 390 19.01 -5.15 -7.49
N ILE A 391 17.85 -5.37 -8.12
CA ILE A 391 17.59 -6.55 -8.95
C ILE A 391 18.60 -6.66 -10.10
N LYS A 392 19.06 -5.53 -10.65
CA LYS A 392 20.08 -5.50 -11.72
C LYS A 392 21.48 -5.95 -11.25
N ALA A 393 21.69 -6.04 -9.94
CA ALA A 393 22.94 -6.44 -9.29
C ALA A 393 22.80 -7.71 -8.43
N MET A 394 21.61 -8.33 -8.39
CA MET A 394 21.37 -9.54 -7.62
C MET A 394 21.58 -10.81 -8.44
N ARG A 395 21.88 -11.90 -7.74
CA ARG A 395 22.03 -13.27 -8.29
C ARG A 395 20.96 -14.19 -7.68
N PRO A 396 20.75 -15.41 -8.21
CA PRO A 396 19.95 -16.42 -7.51
C PRO A 396 20.42 -16.57 -6.07
N GLY A 397 19.48 -16.61 -5.12
CA GLY A 397 19.74 -16.54 -3.68
C GLY A 397 19.60 -15.14 -3.07
N GLY A 398 19.49 -14.09 -3.90
CA GLY A 398 19.32 -12.72 -3.43
C GLY A 398 18.02 -12.49 -2.65
N VAL A 399 18.04 -11.56 -1.69
CA VAL A 399 16.90 -11.26 -0.81
C VAL A 399 16.62 -9.76 -0.76
N ILE A 400 15.36 -9.37 -0.99
CA ILE A 400 14.87 -8.00 -0.78
C ILE A 400 13.94 -7.99 0.43
N LEU A 401 14.35 -7.31 1.49
CA LEU A 401 13.57 -7.12 2.70
C LEU A 401 13.05 -5.69 2.75
N ASN A 402 11.76 -5.56 3.04
CA ASN A 402 11.08 -4.28 3.22
C ASN A 402 10.69 -4.10 4.69
N LEU A 403 11.02 -2.96 5.29
CA LEU A 403 10.48 -2.63 6.62
C LEU A 403 9.10 -1.98 6.51
N GLY A 404 8.10 -2.82 6.74
CA GLY A 404 6.69 -2.47 6.77
C GLY A 404 6.27 -1.85 8.11
N SER A 405 5.00 -2.07 8.47
CA SER A 405 4.43 -1.68 9.75
C SER A 405 3.14 -2.45 9.98
N ILE A 406 2.76 -2.67 11.24
CA ILE A 406 1.41 -3.14 11.59
C ILE A 406 0.28 -2.23 11.06
N ASP A 407 0.59 -0.97 10.74
CA ASP A 407 -0.37 0.01 10.19
C ASP A 407 -0.97 -0.43 8.85
N SER A 408 -0.32 -1.36 8.12
CA SER A 408 -0.89 -1.94 6.90
C SER A 408 -2.07 -2.88 7.16
N PHE A 409 -2.11 -3.49 8.35
CA PHE A 409 -3.17 -4.38 8.80
C PHE A 409 -4.21 -3.63 9.64
N LEU A 410 -3.75 -2.99 10.73
CA LEU A 410 -4.54 -2.18 11.66
C LEU A 410 -4.17 -0.70 11.49
N PRO A 411 -4.98 0.10 10.77
CA PRO A 411 -4.64 1.49 10.53
C PRO A 411 -4.62 2.30 11.83
N PHE A 412 -3.63 3.17 11.97
CA PHE A 412 -3.55 4.13 13.06
C PHE A 412 -4.00 5.51 12.57
N ALA A 413 -5.29 5.83 12.67
CA ALA A 413 -5.78 7.18 12.36
C ALA A 413 -5.20 8.20 13.37
N PRO A 414 -4.60 9.33 12.92
CA PRO A 414 -4.72 9.94 11.60
C PRO A 414 -3.52 9.75 10.65
N ARG A 415 -2.74 8.66 10.74
CA ARG A 415 -1.55 8.39 9.90
C ARG A 415 -1.90 7.78 8.53
N HIS A 416 -2.66 8.53 7.73
CA HIS A 416 -3.23 8.04 6.47
C HIS A 416 -2.18 7.73 5.40
N ALA A 417 -1.20 8.62 5.18
CA ALA A 417 -0.18 8.42 4.15
C ALA A 417 0.86 7.38 4.57
N TYR A 418 1.24 7.37 5.85
CA TYR A 418 2.13 6.37 6.41
C TYR A 418 1.54 4.97 6.24
N GLY A 419 0.32 4.73 6.74
CA GLY A 419 -0.36 3.44 6.58
C GLY A 419 -0.52 3.04 5.11
N ALA A 420 -0.92 3.98 4.24
CA ALA A 420 -1.04 3.73 2.81
C ALA A 420 0.31 3.39 2.15
N SER A 421 1.40 4.02 2.56
CA SER A 421 2.75 3.71 2.06
C SER A 421 3.19 2.31 2.45
N LYS A 422 2.92 1.87 3.69
CA LYS A 422 3.28 0.54 4.19
C LYS A 422 2.40 -0.55 3.59
N ALA A 423 1.11 -0.30 3.38
CA ALA A 423 0.25 -1.22 2.63
C ALA A 423 0.67 -1.34 1.15
N GLY A 424 1.09 -0.23 0.53
CA GLY A 424 1.69 -0.24 -0.81
C GLY A 424 2.96 -1.08 -0.86
N MET A 425 3.82 -0.95 0.16
CA MET A 425 5.07 -1.70 0.28
C MET A 425 4.81 -3.21 0.44
N ASP A 426 3.85 -3.61 1.26
CA ASP A 426 3.43 -5.02 1.38
C ASP A 426 2.97 -5.60 0.04
N MET A 427 2.25 -4.81 -0.74
CA MET A 427 1.82 -5.24 -2.07
C MET A 427 2.98 -5.32 -3.05
N LEU A 428 3.95 -4.41 -2.99
CA LEU A 428 5.19 -4.51 -3.77
C LEU A 428 5.95 -5.78 -3.42
N THR A 429 6.09 -6.11 -2.13
CA THR A 429 6.71 -7.36 -1.68
C THR A 429 6.06 -8.56 -2.40
N ARG A 430 4.73 -8.67 -2.38
CA ARG A 430 4.00 -9.76 -3.02
C ARG A 430 4.15 -9.79 -4.55
N CYS A 431 4.11 -8.63 -5.19
CA CYS A 431 4.28 -8.55 -6.65
C CYS A 431 5.70 -8.96 -7.07
N MET A 432 6.72 -8.50 -6.35
CA MET A 432 8.11 -8.89 -6.57
C MET A 432 8.33 -10.37 -6.29
N ALA A 433 7.71 -10.95 -5.25
CA ALA A 433 7.82 -12.38 -4.98
C ALA A 433 7.36 -13.23 -6.16
N ALA A 434 6.21 -12.87 -6.75
CA ALA A 434 5.67 -13.54 -7.93
C ALA A 434 6.51 -13.29 -9.18
N GLU A 435 7.10 -12.11 -9.32
CA GLU A 435 7.88 -11.73 -10.50
C GLU A 435 9.31 -12.30 -10.49
N LEU A 436 9.93 -12.38 -9.31
CA LEU A 436 11.35 -12.69 -9.12
C LEU A 436 11.62 -14.13 -8.63
N GLY A 437 10.58 -14.84 -8.16
CA GLY A 437 10.69 -16.26 -7.78
C GLY A 437 11.37 -17.14 -8.84
N PRO A 438 11.00 -17.03 -10.15
CA PRO A 438 11.64 -17.83 -11.20
C PRO A 438 13.13 -17.57 -11.43
N VAL A 439 13.67 -16.45 -10.95
CA VAL A 439 15.11 -16.13 -11.02
C VAL A 439 15.82 -16.34 -9.67
N GLY A 440 15.13 -16.96 -8.71
CA GLY A 440 15.70 -17.32 -7.41
C GLY A 440 15.92 -16.14 -6.46
N ILE A 441 15.23 -15.01 -6.64
CA ILE A 441 15.29 -13.88 -5.70
C ILE A 441 14.03 -13.88 -4.84
N ARG A 442 14.21 -13.81 -3.51
CA ARG A 442 13.13 -13.78 -2.54
C ARG A 442 12.83 -12.37 -2.07
N THR A 443 11.58 -12.11 -1.72
CA THR A 443 11.17 -10.88 -1.08
C THR A 443 10.35 -11.14 0.17
N ALA A 444 10.46 -10.29 1.18
CA ALA A 444 9.61 -10.35 2.36
C ALA A 444 9.48 -8.97 3.02
N THR A 445 8.40 -8.77 3.78
CA THR A 445 8.23 -7.62 4.66
C THR A 445 8.46 -8.06 6.12
N VAL A 446 9.25 -7.30 6.87
CA VAL A 446 9.20 -7.32 8.34
C VAL A 446 8.33 -6.15 8.77
N ALA A 447 7.23 -6.41 9.49
CA ALA A 447 6.23 -5.41 9.87
C ALA A 447 6.27 -5.18 11.39
N PRO A 448 7.02 -4.18 11.87
CA PRO A 448 7.14 -3.92 13.30
C PRO A 448 5.88 -3.31 13.88
N GLY A 449 5.61 -3.64 15.15
CA GLY A 449 4.65 -2.92 15.99
C GLY A 449 5.26 -1.67 16.63
N HIS A 450 4.90 -1.40 17.88
CA HIS A 450 5.52 -0.32 18.65
C HIS A 450 6.94 -0.69 19.10
N ILE A 451 7.94 -0.10 18.44
CA ILE A 451 9.36 -0.31 18.74
C ILE A 451 9.93 0.87 19.52
N ARG A 452 10.74 0.58 20.56
CA ARG A 452 11.47 1.57 21.35
C ARG A 452 12.51 2.29 20.48
N THR A 453 12.18 3.49 20.01
CA THR A 453 13.07 4.35 19.22
C THR A 453 13.19 5.74 19.85
N PRO A 454 14.28 6.49 19.59
CA PRO A 454 14.42 7.87 20.08
C PRO A 454 13.25 8.77 19.66
N ALA A 455 12.73 8.61 18.44
CA ALA A 455 11.59 9.39 17.96
C ALA A 455 10.32 9.13 18.79
N LEU A 456 10.06 7.87 19.14
CA LEU A 456 8.92 7.51 19.99
C LEU A 456 9.10 8.03 21.41
N ALA A 457 10.32 7.96 21.97
CA ALA A 457 10.62 8.54 23.28
C ALA A 457 10.40 10.06 23.31
N GLN A 458 10.72 10.78 22.22
CA GLN A 458 10.42 12.21 22.10
C GLN A 458 8.92 12.48 22.05
N LEU A 459 8.14 11.68 21.32
CA LEU A 459 6.68 11.79 21.29
C LEU A 459 6.06 11.55 22.68
N ALA A 460 6.59 10.59 23.44
CA ALA A 460 6.17 10.32 24.81
C ALA A 460 6.48 11.50 25.73
N LYS A 461 7.70 12.05 25.65
CA LYS A 461 8.10 13.24 26.41
C LYS A 461 7.24 14.47 26.08
N ALA A 462 6.74 14.56 24.84
CA ALA A 462 5.82 15.60 24.40
C ALA A 462 4.34 15.32 24.76
N GLY A 463 4.03 14.24 25.49
CA GLY A 463 2.67 13.88 25.90
C GLY A 463 1.77 13.44 24.74
N ARG A 464 2.34 13.10 23.57
CA ARG A 464 1.58 12.72 22.37
C ARG A 464 1.25 11.23 22.30
N ILE A 465 1.92 10.42 23.12
CA ILE A 465 1.68 8.99 23.25
C ILE A 465 1.85 8.57 24.71
N ASP A 466 1.13 7.52 25.10
CA ASP A 466 1.26 6.88 26.41
C ASP A 466 1.96 5.53 26.25
N LEU A 467 3.23 5.46 26.66
CA LEU A 467 4.03 4.23 26.57
C LEU A 467 3.51 3.12 27.50
N ALA A 468 2.89 3.48 28.63
CA ALA A 468 2.33 2.51 29.55
C ALA A 468 1.05 1.90 28.98
N ALA A 469 0.16 2.71 28.39
CA ALA A 469 -1.01 2.22 27.68
C ALA A 469 -0.63 1.32 26.49
N ILE A 470 0.37 1.71 25.70
CA ILE A 470 0.90 0.85 24.63
C ILE A 470 1.38 -0.49 25.20
N GLY A 471 2.17 -0.47 26.28
CA GLY A 471 2.66 -1.68 26.93
C GLY A 471 1.54 -2.61 27.41
N ARG A 472 0.50 -2.05 28.06
CA ARG A 472 -0.67 -2.81 28.55
C ARG A 472 -1.49 -3.45 27.43
N ARG A 473 -1.51 -2.82 26.25
CA ARG A 473 -2.25 -3.33 25.08
C ARG A 473 -1.47 -4.39 24.28
N ILE A 474 -0.15 -4.49 24.47
CA ILE A 474 0.68 -5.54 23.86
C ILE A 474 0.60 -6.81 24.72
N PRO A 475 0.19 -7.98 24.19
CA PRO A 475 0.14 -9.24 24.95
C PRO A 475 1.45 -9.64 25.62
N MET A 476 2.61 -9.41 24.98
CA MET A 476 3.92 -9.64 25.62
C MET A 476 4.28 -8.64 26.73
N GLY A 477 3.39 -7.69 27.06
CA GLY A 477 3.55 -6.72 28.15
C GLY A 477 4.65 -5.67 27.94
N ARG A 478 5.28 -5.65 26.75
CA ARG A 478 6.35 -4.71 26.42
C ARG A 478 6.32 -4.30 24.96
N MET A 479 6.81 -3.10 24.71
CA MET A 479 7.22 -2.71 23.37
C MET A 479 8.40 -3.56 22.86
N GLY A 480 8.48 -3.70 21.54
CA GLY A 480 9.61 -4.30 20.85
C GLY A 480 10.86 -3.43 20.93
N ARG A 481 12.02 -4.05 20.75
CA ARG A 481 13.32 -3.39 20.62
C ARG A 481 13.75 -3.38 19.14
N PRO A 482 14.59 -2.44 18.70
CA PRO A 482 15.18 -2.48 17.37
C PRO A 482 15.81 -3.84 17.02
N GLU A 483 16.41 -4.51 18.01
CA GLU A 483 17.03 -5.83 17.86
C GLU A 483 16.02 -6.93 17.54
N ASP A 484 14.79 -6.86 18.09
CA ASP A 484 13.74 -7.85 17.80
C ASP A 484 13.37 -7.83 16.30
N VAL A 485 13.43 -6.64 15.66
CA VAL A 485 13.21 -6.46 14.22
C VAL A 485 14.45 -6.87 13.40
N ALA A 486 15.64 -6.59 13.93
CA ALA A 486 16.90 -6.95 13.29
C ALA A 486 17.08 -8.46 13.19
N ASP A 487 16.74 -9.20 14.24
CA ASP A 487 16.80 -10.68 14.26
C ASP A 487 15.80 -11.29 13.28
N ALA A 488 14.57 -10.77 13.21
CA ALA A 488 13.59 -11.19 12.21
C ALA A 488 14.06 -10.91 10.78
N SER A 489 14.68 -9.75 10.54
CA SER A 489 15.26 -9.39 9.23
C SER A 489 16.39 -10.34 8.86
N PHE A 490 17.27 -10.66 9.81
CA PHE A 490 18.38 -11.57 9.60
C PHE A 490 17.89 -12.99 9.27
N PHE A 491 16.90 -13.50 10.00
CA PHE A 491 16.26 -14.80 9.72
C PHE A 491 15.67 -14.84 8.30
N LEU A 492 14.89 -13.84 7.90
CA LEU A 492 14.29 -13.83 6.55
C LEU A 492 15.34 -13.78 5.42
N ALA A 493 16.53 -13.25 5.70
CA ALA A 493 17.66 -13.25 4.77
C ALA A 493 18.50 -14.55 4.80
N SER A 494 18.25 -15.49 5.73
CA SER A 494 19.02 -16.74 5.83
C SER A 494 18.47 -17.84 4.92
N SER A 495 19.21 -18.95 4.83
CA SER A 495 18.79 -20.20 4.17
C SER A 495 17.62 -20.88 4.90
N ASP A 496 17.44 -20.64 6.19
CA ASP A 496 16.31 -21.19 6.97
C ASP A 496 14.96 -20.64 6.47
N ALA A 497 14.98 -19.46 5.87
CA ALA A 497 13.83 -18.81 5.24
C ALA A 497 13.73 -19.10 3.73
N SER A 498 14.41 -20.13 3.21
CA SER A 498 14.51 -20.44 1.76
C SER A 498 13.16 -20.60 1.06
N TYR A 499 12.10 -20.99 1.78
CA TYR A 499 10.74 -21.10 1.24
C TYR A 499 9.78 -19.98 1.69
N ILE A 500 10.29 -18.96 2.38
CA ILE A 500 9.53 -17.77 2.77
C ILE A 500 9.74 -16.70 1.70
N ASN A 501 8.69 -16.47 0.90
CA ASN A 501 8.68 -15.48 -0.19
C ASN A 501 7.32 -14.77 -0.23
N GLY A 502 7.30 -13.46 -0.49
CA GLY A 502 6.09 -12.63 -0.53
C GLY A 502 5.38 -12.45 0.82
N SER A 503 5.99 -12.92 1.91
CA SER A 503 5.39 -12.98 3.24
C SER A 503 5.55 -11.65 4.01
N ILE A 504 4.62 -11.39 4.92
CA ILE A 504 4.68 -10.29 5.88
C ILE A 504 4.83 -10.90 7.26
N LEU A 505 5.96 -10.67 7.91
CA LEU A 505 6.24 -11.15 9.26
C LEU A 505 6.00 -10.02 10.26
N TYR A 506 4.95 -10.13 11.08
CA TYR A 506 4.66 -9.16 12.14
C TYR A 506 5.59 -9.37 13.34
N VAL A 507 6.24 -8.29 13.77
CA VAL A 507 7.12 -8.25 14.95
C VAL A 507 6.56 -7.21 15.92
N ASP A 508 5.49 -7.59 16.61
CA ASP A 508 4.62 -6.63 17.32
C ASP A 508 4.20 -7.06 18.74
N GLY A 509 4.76 -8.17 19.24
CA GLY A 509 4.44 -8.70 20.57
C GLY A 509 2.99 -9.16 20.73
N GLY A 510 2.29 -9.44 19.63
CA GLY A 510 0.90 -9.89 19.62
C GLY A 510 -0.12 -8.76 19.45
N TRP A 511 0.30 -7.52 19.17
CA TRP A 511 -0.61 -6.38 19.01
C TRP A 511 -1.72 -6.65 17.99
N THR A 512 -1.36 -7.12 16.80
CA THR A 512 -2.30 -7.43 15.71
C THR A 512 -3.13 -8.68 15.96
N SER A 513 -2.73 -9.52 16.91
CA SER A 513 -3.47 -10.73 17.32
C SER A 513 -4.47 -10.46 18.44
N PHE A 514 -4.38 -9.31 19.12
CA PHE A 514 -5.24 -8.98 20.26
C PHE A 514 -6.42 -8.11 19.82
N GLY A 515 -7.63 -8.68 19.84
CA GLY A 515 -8.87 -8.06 19.38
C GLY A 515 -9.85 -7.62 20.47
N ASP A 516 -9.46 -7.71 21.75
CA ASP A 516 -10.30 -7.29 22.86
C ASP A 516 -10.48 -5.76 22.90
N ALA A 517 -11.60 -5.32 23.48
CA ALA A 517 -11.88 -3.94 23.83
C ALA A 517 -11.04 -3.44 25.02
N GLY A 518 -10.59 -4.35 25.91
CA GLY A 518 -9.75 -4.05 27.08
C GLY A 518 -8.25 -4.08 26.82
N ASN A 519 -7.46 -4.05 27.90
CA ASN A 519 -6.00 -4.23 27.83
C ASN A 519 -5.61 -5.71 27.95
N ALA A 520 -4.56 -6.13 27.25
CA ALA A 520 -4.09 -7.51 27.33
C ALA A 520 -3.60 -7.87 28.75
N SER A 521 -3.06 -6.89 29.47
CA SER A 521 -2.63 -7.05 30.86
C SER A 521 -3.77 -7.37 31.83
N GLU A 522 -5.01 -6.97 31.54
CA GLU A 522 -6.16 -7.18 32.43
C GLU A 522 -6.65 -8.64 32.40
N LEU A 523 -6.47 -9.35 31.28
CA LEU A 523 -6.84 -10.76 31.15
C LEU A 523 -6.01 -11.70 32.04
N TYR A 524 -4.78 -11.30 32.39
CA TYR A 524 -3.90 -12.13 33.20
C TYR A 524 -4.39 -12.21 34.65
N ASP A 525 -4.83 -11.09 35.20
CA ASP A 525 -5.30 -10.99 36.59
C ASP A 525 -6.61 -11.76 36.81
N GLU A 526 -7.45 -11.90 35.79
CA GLU A 526 -8.73 -12.61 35.89
C GLU A 526 -8.63 -14.13 35.63
N CYS A 527 -7.79 -14.58 34.70
CA CYS A 527 -7.78 -15.99 34.26
C CYS A 527 -6.68 -16.87 34.88
N PHE A 528 -5.53 -16.30 35.26
CA PHE A 528 -4.37 -17.09 35.70
C PHE A 528 -4.06 -16.96 37.19
N ALA A 529 -4.58 -15.94 37.87
CA ALA A 529 -4.49 -15.84 39.33
C ALA A 529 -5.27 -16.96 40.04
N GLU A 530 -6.42 -17.38 39.48
CA GLU A 530 -7.22 -18.50 40.04
C GLU A 530 -6.58 -19.88 39.77
N ALA A 531 -5.78 -20.03 38.72
CA ALA A 531 -5.11 -21.30 38.40
C ALA A 531 -3.79 -21.53 39.17
N ALA A 532 -3.27 -20.48 39.83
CA ALA A 532 -2.03 -20.53 40.60
C ALA A 532 -2.27 -20.62 42.13
N GLY A 533 -3.53 -20.81 42.57
CA GLY A 533 -3.94 -20.92 43.97
C GLY A 533 -4.04 -22.34 44.49
#